data_AF-A0A938SHS5-F1
#
_entry.id   AF-A0A938SHS5-F1
#
_cell.length_a   1.000
_cell.length_b   1.000
_cell.length_c   1.000
_cell.angle_alpha   90.00
_cell.angle_beta   90.00
_cell.angle_gamma   90.00
#
_symmetry.space_group_name_H-M   'P 1'
#
loop_
_entity.id
_entity.type
_entity.pdbx_description
1 polymer ?
#
loop_
_entity_poly.entity_id
_entity_poly.type
_entity_poly.pdbx_seq_one_letter_code
_entity_poly.pdbx_strand_id
1 'polypeptide(L)'
;MSQPESPPPASPSLPQQPVDAQRLTRRRKVLFAVAAVLIVFALAEAVLRTFNFTFALTDLHARFPGAGLARYSQKHPDWFWELKPLMVMGDDRRGLTYEINRLGFRGVREWLPKKPKDTLRVLCLGDSCTFGLGVKFEDCYTVRLEASLNA
;
A
#
# COMPACT_ATOMS: atom_id res chain seq x y z
N MET A 1 -19.08 51.35 76.59
CA MET A 1 -19.78 51.83 75.38
C MET A 1 -18.76 51.90 74.26
N SER A 2 -18.64 50.82 73.49
CA SER A 2 -17.71 50.75 72.35
C SER A 2 -18.52 50.93 71.07
N GLN A 3 -18.16 51.95 70.29
CA GLN A 3 -18.79 52.26 69.00
C GLN A 3 -18.42 51.17 67.97
N PRO A 4 -19.34 50.78 67.07
CA PRO A 4 -19.06 49.81 66.02
C PRO A 4 -18.19 50.45 64.93
N GLU A 5 -17.11 49.77 64.55
CA GLU A 5 -16.25 50.12 63.42
C GLU A 5 -17.05 50.10 62.11
N SER A 6 -16.99 51.22 61.38
CA SER A 6 -17.56 51.37 60.05
C SER A 6 -16.84 50.47 59.02
N PRO A 7 -17.58 49.84 58.08
CA PRO A 7 -16.99 48.96 57.08
C PRO A 7 -16.10 49.73 56.09
N PRO A 8 -15.06 49.09 55.53
CA PRO A 8 -14.14 49.72 54.60
C PRO A 8 -14.85 50.11 53.29
N PRO A 9 -14.40 51.20 52.62
CA PRO A 9 -15.00 51.66 51.38
C PRO A 9 -14.86 50.62 50.26
N ALA A 10 -15.94 50.41 49.51
CA ALA A 10 -15.98 49.51 48.36
C ALA A 10 -14.92 49.91 47.32
N SER A 11 -14.12 48.94 46.87
CA SER A 11 -13.12 49.14 45.82
C SER A 11 -13.79 49.60 44.51
N PRO A 12 -13.20 50.57 43.78
CA PRO A 12 -13.77 51.04 42.53
C PRO A 12 -13.78 49.90 41.50
N SER A 13 -14.98 49.48 41.08
CA SER A 13 -15.18 48.53 40.00
C SER A 13 -14.62 49.10 38.71
N LEU A 14 -13.61 48.45 38.12
CA LEU A 14 -13.05 48.85 36.83
C LEU A 14 -14.16 48.87 35.76
N PRO A 15 -14.20 49.89 34.88
CA PRO A 15 -15.15 49.93 33.79
C PRO A 15 -14.89 48.74 32.85
N GLN A 16 -15.86 47.83 32.75
CA GLN A 16 -15.87 46.77 31.75
C GLN A 16 -16.05 47.42 30.37
N GLN A 17 -14.96 47.62 29.64
CA GLN A 17 -15.05 48.07 28.25
C GLN A 17 -15.75 46.97 27.44
N PRO A 18 -16.77 47.31 26.63
CA PRO A 18 -17.36 46.34 25.72
C PRO A 18 -16.29 45.93 24.71
N VAL A 19 -15.85 44.67 24.78
CA VAL A 19 -15.00 44.09 23.75
C VAL A 19 -15.88 43.92 22.53
N ASP A 20 -15.90 44.93 21.67
CA ASP A 20 -16.55 44.91 20.37
C ASP A 20 -15.85 43.87 19.49
N ALA A 21 -16.21 42.60 19.67
CA ALA A 21 -15.80 41.53 18.80
C ALA A 21 -16.51 41.73 17.45
N GLN A 22 -15.88 42.49 16.56
CA GLN A 22 -16.38 42.75 15.22
C GLN A 22 -16.72 41.42 14.54
N ARG A 23 -18.01 41.12 14.43
CA ARG A 23 -18.47 39.86 13.84
C ARG A 23 -18.18 39.89 12.34
N LEU A 24 -17.24 39.04 11.91
CA LEU A 24 -16.94 38.84 10.50
C LEU A 24 -18.20 38.49 9.71
N THR A 25 -18.37 39.12 8.56
CA THR A 25 -19.46 38.80 7.62
C THR A 25 -19.33 37.35 7.11
N ARG A 26 -20.45 36.71 6.74
CA ARG A 26 -20.44 35.31 6.23
C ARG A 26 -19.47 35.11 5.08
N ARG A 27 -19.34 36.09 4.18
CA ARG A 27 -18.39 36.06 3.05
C ARG A 27 -16.94 36.00 3.51
N ARG A 28 -16.55 36.81 4.51
CA ARG A 28 -15.20 36.80 5.08
C ARG A 28 -14.90 35.47 5.77
N LYS A 29 -15.87 34.89 6.48
CA LYS A 29 -15.71 33.56 7.11
C LYS A 29 -15.44 32.46 6.10
N VAL A 30 -16.21 32.42 5.00
CA VAL A 30 -16.01 31.44 3.92
C VAL A 30 -14.64 31.64 3.27
N LEU A 31 -14.25 32.90 2.99
CA LEU A 31 -12.95 33.22 2.42
C LEU A 31 -11.80 32.74 3.32
N PHE A 32 -11.87 33.00 4.62
CA PHE A 32 -10.86 32.52 5.57
C PHE A 32 -10.82 30.99 5.67
N ALA A 33 -11.97 30.32 5.64
CA ALA A 33 -12.03 28.87 5.66
C ALA A 33 -11.36 28.26 4.42
N VAL A 34 -11.68 28.78 3.23
CA VAL A 34 -11.05 28.35 1.97
C VAL A 34 -9.54 28.62 2.00
N ALA A 35 -9.14 29.83 2.42
CA ALA A 35 -7.72 30.18 2.53
C ALA A 35 -6.98 29.25 3.50
N ALA A 36 -7.55 28.95 4.67
CA ALA A 36 -6.97 28.03 5.64
C ALA A 36 -6.80 26.61 5.06
N VAL A 37 -7.81 26.10 4.35
CA VAL A 37 -7.74 24.79 3.68
C VAL A 37 -6.63 24.78 2.63
N LEU A 38 -6.57 25.81 1.78
CA LEU A 38 -5.53 25.93 0.74
C LEU A 38 -4.13 26.03 1.36
N ILE A 39 -3.96 26.78 2.45
CA ILE A 39 -2.69 26.89 3.17
C ILE A 39 -2.26 25.53 3.72
N VAL A 40 -3.17 24.77 4.34
CA VAL A 40 -2.87 23.43 4.85
C VAL A 40 -2.40 22.50 3.73
N PHE A 41 -3.10 22.47 2.59
CA PHE A 41 -2.68 21.65 1.46
C PHE A 41 -1.37 22.11 0.82
N ALA A 42 -1.14 23.42 0.73
CA ALA A 42 0.11 23.97 0.21
C ALA A 42 1.30 23.65 1.12
N LEU A 43 1.13 23.74 2.44
CA LEU A 43 2.15 23.35 3.43
C LEU A 43 2.42 21.85 3.39
N ALA A 44 1.37 21.03 3.30
CA ALA A 44 1.52 19.58 3.16
C ALA A 44 2.31 19.23 1.89
N GLU A 45 1.94 19.77 0.74
CA GLU A 45 2.66 19.58 -0.53
C GLU A 45 4.12 20.06 -0.43
N ALA A 46 4.37 21.22 0.20
CA ALA A 46 5.72 21.74 0.38
C ALA A 46 6.59 20.78 1.21
N VAL A 47 6.06 20.26 2.32
CA VAL A 47 6.73 19.24 3.14
C VAL A 47 6.99 17.98 2.32
N LEU A 48 5.98 17.47 1.62
CA LEU A 48 6.14 16.27 0.79
C LEU A 48 7.23 16.48 -0.28
N ARG A 49 7.30 17.66 -0.91
CA ARG A 49 8.36 17.99 -1.87
C ARG A 49 9.73 18.13 -1.23
N THR A 50 9.87 18.78 -0.07
CA THR A 50 11.18 18.94 0.58
C THR A 50 11.76 17.62 1.07
N PHE A 51 10.91 16.67 1.45
CA PHE A 51 11.33 15.32 1.85
C PHE A 51 11.42 14.33 0.68
N ASN A 52 11.33 14.80 -0.58
CA ASN A 52 11.28 13.94 -1.78
C ASN A 52 10.23 12.82 -1.65
N PHE A 53 9.16 13.07 -0.90
CA PHE A 53 8.09 12.13 -0.66
C PHE A 53 7.24 12.03 -1.93
N THR A 54 7.69 11.17 -2.82
CA THR A 54 6.94 10.82 -4.03
C THR A 54 5.95 9.75 -3.59
N PHE A 55 4.70 10.13 -3.30
CA PHE A 55 3.61 9.16 -3.20
C PHE A 55 3.32 8.66 -4.62
N ALA A 56 4.21 7.83 -5.14
CA ALA A 56 4.01 7.20 -6.42
C ALA A 56 2.86 6.20 -6.24
N LEU A 57 1.75 6.38 -6.96
CA LEU A 57 0.78 5.30 -7.17
C LEU A 57 1.45 4.05 -7.74
N THR A 58 2.60 4.23 -8.39
CA THR A 58 3.55 3.18 -8.79
C THR A 58 4.12 2.38 -7.61
N ASP A 59 4.27 3.00 -6.43
CA ASP A 59 4.76 2.35 -5.22
C ASP A 59 3.66 1.54 -4.51
N LEU A 60 2.38 1.79 -4.82
CA LEU A 60 1.28 0.92 -4.40
C LEU A 60 1.41 -0.48 -5.05
N HIS A 61 1.82 -0.54 -6.33
CA HIS A 61 2.13 -1.81 -7.00
C HIS A 61 3.29 -2.57 -6.34
N ALA A 62 4.22 -1.84 -5.74
CA ALA A 62 5.38 -2.44 -5.12
C ALA A 62 5.20 -2.75 -3.63
N ARG A 63 4.26 -2.05 -2.96
CA ARG A 63 3.88 -2.28 -1.57
C ARG A 63 2.80 -3.36 -1.43
N PHE A 64 2.05 -3.62 -2.50
CA PHE A 64 1.13 -4.75 -2.63
C PHE A 64 1.61 -5.72 -3.72
N PRO A 65 2.43 -6.73 -3.37
CA PRO A 65 2.96 -7.71 -4.34
C PRO A 65 1.87 -8.50 -5.11
N GLY A 66 0.61 -8.46 -4.65
CA GLY A 66 -0.54 -8.98 -5.40
C GLY A 66 -0.87 -8.20 -6.69
N ALA A 67 -0.43 -6.96 -6.82
CA ALA A 67 -0.58 -6.19 -8.07
C ALA A 67 0.36 -6.71 -9.18
N GLY A 68 1.47 -7.35 -8.80
CA GLY A 68 2.33 -8.09 -9.73
C GLY A 68 1.61 -9.31 -10.32
N LEU A 69 0.83 -10.05 -9.50
CA LEU A 69 0.09 -11.26 -9.94
C LEU A 69 -0.80 -10.99 -11.16
N ALA A 70 -1.46 -9.83 -11.20
CA ALA A 70 -2.27 -9.39 -12.34
C ALA A 70 -1.46 -9.27 -13.65
N ARG A 71 -0.15 -8.99 -13.58
CA ARG A 71 0.72 -8.88 -14.76
C ARG A 71 1.03 -10.26 -15.36
N TYR A 72 1.18 -11.29 -14.52
CA TYR A 72 1.43 -12.68 -14.96
C TYR A 72 0.16 -13.40 -15.39
N SER A 73 -1.02 -12.90 -15.03
CA SER A 73 -2.28 -13.57 -15.32
C SER A 73 -2.99 -13.03 -16.56
N GLN A 74 -3.69 -13.90 -17.27
CA GLN A 74 -4.73 -13.56 -18.23
C GLN A 74 -6.06 -14.18 -17.82
N LYS A 75 -7.16 -13.66 -18.36
CA LYS A 75 -8.49 -14.22 -18.12
C LYS A 75 -8.61 -15.56 -18.86
N HIS A 76 -9.09 -16.60 -18.17
CA HIS A 76 -9.49 -17.85 -18.80
C HIS A 76 -11.01 -18.02 -18.71
N PRO A 77 -11.68 -18.54 -19.75
CA PRO A 77 -13.13 -18.71 -19.77
C PRO A 77 -13.68 -19.56 -18.59
N ASP A 78 -13.00 -20.65 -18.25
CA ASP A 78 -13.54 -21.64 -17.29
C ASP A 78 -13.07 -21.46 -15.83
N TRP A 79 -11.83 -21.01 -15.61
CA TRP A 79 -11.22 -20.90 -14.28
C TRP A 79 -10.89 -19.46 -13.87
N PHE A 80 -11.52 -18.48 -14.54
CA PHE A 80 -11.40 -17.04 -14.33
C PHE A 80 -10.03 -16.44 -14.66
N TRP A 81 -8.93 -17.08 -14.28
CA TRP A 81 -7.57 -16.61 -14.51
C TRP A 81 -6.58 -17.76 -14.72
N GLU A 82 -5.56 -17.52 -15.53
CA GLU A 82 -4.42 -18.43 -15.73
C GLU A 82 -3.14 -17.62 -15.91
N LEU A 83 -1.98 -18.27 -15.80
CA LEU A 83 -0.71 -17.62 -16.10
C LEU A 83 -0.54 -17.45 -17.62
N LYS A 84 -0.06 -16.28 -18.06
CA LYS A 84 0.30 -15.98 -19.44
C LYS A 84 1.48 -16.87 -19.87
N PRO A 85 1.33 -17.73 -20.88
CA PRO A 85 2.43 -18.54 -21.38
C PRO A 85 3.57 -17.68 -21.94
N LEU A 86 4.80 -18.21 -21.90
CA LEU A 86 6.02 -17.58 -22.45
C LEU A 86 6.32 -16.19 -21.85
N MET A 87 5.87 -15.94 -20.62
CA MET A 87 6.09 -14.66 -19.94
C MET A 87 7.39 -14.70 -19.14
N VAL A 88 8.22 -13.67 -19.31
CA VAL A 88 9.41 -13.42 -18.47
C VAL A 88 9.27 -12.05 -17.83
N MET A 89 9.52 -11.96 -16.53
CA MET A 89 9.43 -10.68 -15.81
C MET A 89 10.42 -10.61 -14.67
N GLY A 90 11.19 -9.52 -14.64
CA GLY A 90 12.04 -9.16 -13.52
C GLY A 90 11.27 -8.44 -12.40
N ASP A 91 11.65 -8.75 -11.16
CA ASP A 91 11.39 -7.95 -9.97
C ASP A 91 12.73 -7.38 -9.49
N ASP A 92 13.10 -6.24 -10.06
CA ASP A 92 14.39 -5.57 -9.81
C ASP A 92 14.60 -5.24 -8.33
N ARG A 93 13.52 -5.00 -7.57
CA ARG A 93 13.60 -4.70 -6.13
C ARG A 93 14.10 -5.91 -5.32
N ARG A 94 13.82 -7.11 -5.80
CA ARG A 94 14.21 -8.37 -5.14
C ARG A 94 15.31 -9.11 -5.90
N GLY A 95 15.72 -8.61 -7.08
CA GLY A 95 16.67 -9.30 -7.95
C GLY A 95 16.15 -10.68 -8.38
N LEU A 96 14.84 -10.79 -8.65
CA LEU A 96 14.18 -12.04 -9.02
C LEU A 96 13.70 -12.00 -10.46
N THR A 97 13.66 -13.16 -11.11
CA THR A 97 13.00 -13.33 -12.40
C THR A 97 11.93 -14.41 -12.26
N TYR A 98 10.75 -14.13 -12.79
CA TYR A 98 9.69 -15.11 -12.95
C TYR A 98 9.58 -15.46 -14.42
N GLU A 99 9.67 -16.75 -14.72
CA GLU A 99 9.53 -17.30 -16.05
C GLU A 99 8.33 -18.23 -16.07
N ILE A 100 7.48 -18.11 -17.09
CA ILE A 100 6.35 -18.98 -17.34
C ILE A 100 6.58 -19.67 -18.69
N ASN A 101 6.59 -21.00 -18.70
CA ASN A 101 6.80 -21.78 -19.92
C ASN A 101 5.60 -21.71 -20.89
N ARG A 102 5.68 -22.44 -22.00
CA ARG A 102 4.62 -22.45 -23.02
C ARG A 102 3.31 -23.09 -22.54
N LEU A 103 3.37 -23.89 -21.48
CA LEU A 103 2.23 -24.58 -20.89
C LEU A 103 1.58 -23.79 -19.74
N GLY A 104 2.07 -22.58 -19.43
CA GLY A 104 1.54 -21.78 -18.34
C GLY A 104 2.04 -22.20 -16.95
N PHE A 105 3.10 -22.99 -16.85
CA PHE A 105 3.74 -23.34 -15.58
C PHE A 105 4.94 -22.44 -15.29
N ARG A 106 5.21 -22.20 -14.00
CA ARG A 106 6.41 -21.48 -13.58
C ARG A 106 7.67 -22.31 -13.87
N GLY A 107 8.72 -21.63 -14.34
CA GLY A 107 10.02 -22.19 -14.73
C GLY A 107 10.13 -22.39 -16.24
N VAL A 108 11.31 -22.81 -16.70
CA VAL A 108 11.62 -23.02 -18.13
C VAL A 108 11.39 -24.46 -18.60
N ARG A 109 11.20 -25.40 -17.67
CA ARG A 109 11.04 -26.84 -17.98
C ARG A 109 9.72 -27.07 -18.71
N GLU A 110 9.78 -27.72 -19.87
CA GLU A 110 8.60 -28.19 -20.60
C GLU A 110 8.20 -29.59 -20.15
N TRP A 111 6.90 -29.83 -20.05
CA TRP A 111 6.35 -31.11 -19.60
C TRP A 111 5.70 -31.87 -20.74
N LEU A 112 6.04 -33.14 -20.88
CA LEU A 112 5.37 -34.01 -21.85
C LEU A 112 3.92 -34.25 -21.39
N PRO A 113 2.92 -34.13 -22.30
CA PRO A 113 1.54 -34.44 -21.96
C PRO A 113 1.40 -35.84 -21.36
N LYS A 114 2.09 -36.82 -21.96
CA LYS A 114 2.09 -38.20 -21.48
C LYS A 114 3.15 -38.45 -20.42
N LYS A 115 2.66 -39.00 -19.30
CA LYS A 115 3.33 -39.96 -18.41
C LYS A 115 4.61 -40.68 -18.88
N PRO A 116 5.88 -40.26 -18.68
CA PRO A 116 6.99 -41.16 -18.99
C PRO A 116 6.93 -42.41 -18.10
N LYS A 117 7.28 -43.59 -18.64
CA LYS A 117 7.33 -44.82 -17.83
C LYS A 117 8.35 -44.65 -16.71
N ASP A 118 8.09 -45.31 -15.58
CA ASP A 118 9.02 -45.38 -14.44
C ASP A 118 9.43 -44.02 -13.86
N THR A 119 8.57 -43.00 -14.01
CA THR A 119 8.73 -41.68 -13.38
C THR A 119 7.72 -41.44 -12.28
N LEU A 120 8.05 -40.57 -11.33
CA LEU A 120 7.09 -39.99 -10.39
C LEU A 120 6.59 -38.65 -10.97
N ARG A 121 5.32 -38.32 -10.75
CA ARG A 121 4.80 -36.97 -10.99
C ARG A 121 4.18 -36.47 -9.71
N VAL A 122 4.60 -35.30 -9.28
CA VAL A 122 4.09 -34.65 -8.08
C VAL A 122 3.37 -33.39 -8.53
N LEU A 123 2.11 -33.24 -8.11
CA LEU A 123 1.35 -32.00 -8.29
C LEU A 123 1.30 -31.28 -6.96
N CYS A 124 1.81 -30.05 -6.92
CA CYS A 124 1.72 -29.18 -5.75
C CYS A 124 0.57 -28.18 -5.98
N LEU A 125 -0.45 -28.21 -5.12
CA LEU A 125 -1.58 -27.27 -5.16
C LEU A 125 -1.54 -26.38 -3.91
N GLY A 126 -1.76 -25.09 -4.11
CA GLY A 126 -1.75 -24.11 -3.04
C GLY A 126 -1.87 -22.70 -3.60
N ASP A 127 -1.31 -21.74 -2.88
CA ASP A 127 -1.44 -20.31 -3.15
C ASP A 127 -0.11 -19.70 -3.60
N SER A 128 0.12 -18.43 -3.24
CA SER A 128 1.35 -17.70 -3.51
C SER A 128 2.60 -18.36 -2.94
N CYS A 129 2.49 -19.15 -1.87
CA CYS A 129 3.59 -19.93 -1.31
C CYS A 129 3.97 -21.10 -2.24
N THR A 130 3.00 -21.81 -2.80
CA THR A 130 3.22 -22.86 -3.80
C THR A 130 3.72 -22.30 -5.12
N PHE A 131 3.21 -21.12 -5.51
CA PHE A 131 3.78 -20.40 -6.66
C PHE A 131 5.25 -20.03 -6.42
N GLY A 132 5.64 -19.73 -5.17
CA GLY A 132 6.99 -19.29 -4.78
C GLY A 132 7.18 -17.77 -4.88
N LEU A 133 6.13 -16.98 -4.62
CA LEU A 133 6.16 -15.53 -4.76
C LEU A 133 7.24 -14.92 -3.85
N GLY A 134 8.16 -14.14 -4.43
CA GLY A 134 9.29 -13.55 -3.72
C GLY A 134 10.46 -14.49 -3.46
N VAL A 135 10.46 -15.68 -4.07
CA VAL A 135 11.51 -16.70 -3.93
C VAL A 135 12.10 -16.97 -5.32
N LYS A 136 13.42 -17.17 -5.40
CA LYS A 136 14.08 -17.64 -6.63
C LYS A 136 13.52 -19.00 -7.02
N PHE A 137 13.47 -19.30 -8.33
CA PHE A 137 12.82 -20.53 -8.79
C PHE A 137 13.49 -21.77 -8.20
N GLU A 138 14.82 -21.79 -8.14
CA GLU A 138 15.64 -22.89 -7.63
C GLU A 138 15.44 -23.12 -6.13
N ASP A 139 15.10 -22.06 -5.40
CA ASP A 139 14.87 -22.09 -3.95
C ASP A 139 13.41 -22.44 -3.58
N CYS A 140 12.51 -22.54 -4.57
CA CYS A 140 11.12 -22.90 -4.34
C CYS A 140 11.03 -24.31 -3.76
N TYR A 141 10.19 -24.50 -2.73
CA TYR A 141 10.06 -25.82 -2.10
C TYR A 141 9.61 -26.91 -3.08
N THR A 142 8.84 -26.55 -4.11
CA THR A 142 8.40 -27.47 -5.16
C THR A 142 9.57 -28.03 -5.97
N VAL A 143 10.56 -27.20 -6.29
CA VAL A 143 11.80 -27.59 -6.97
C VAL A 143 12.69 -28.42 -6.03
N ARG A 144 12.79 -28.03 -4.76
CA ARG A 144 13.53 -28.81 -3.76
C ARG A 144 12.88 -30.16 -3.47
N LEU A 145 11.56 -30.23 -3.48
CA LEU A 145 10.78 -31.46 -3.30
C LEU A 145 11.02 -32.41 -4.48
N GLU A 146 10.92 -31.89 -5.71
CA GLU A 146 11.25 -32.63 -6.93
C GLU A 146 12.65 -33.26 -6.83
N ALA A 147 13.66 -32.46 -6.48
CA ALA A 147 15.03 -32.95 -6.28
C ALA A 147 15.13 -34.02 -5.16
N SER A 148 14.41 -33.85 -4.05
CA SER A 148 14.45 -34.81 -2.94
C SER A 148 13.79 -36.15 -3.26
N LEU A 149 12.86 -36.16 -4.22
CA LEU A 149 12.10 -37.34 -4.63
C LEU A 149 12.67 -38.00 -5.89
N ASN A 150 13.73 -37.42 -6.48
CA ASN A 150 14.22 -37.76 -7.82
C ASN A 150 13.06 -37.77 -8.86
N ALA A 151 12.17 -36.77 -8.77
CA ALA A 151 10.99 -36.65 -9.61
C ALA A 151 11.18 -35.65 -10.77
#